data_AF-A0A1V2M7V7-F1
#
_entry.id   AF-A0A1V2M7V7-F1
#
_cell.length_a   1.000
_cell.length_b   1.000
_cell.length_c   1.000
_cell.angle_alpha   90.00
_cell.angle_beta   90.00
_cell.angle_gamma   90.00
#
_symmetry.space_group_name_H-M   'P 1'
#
loop_
_entity.id
_entity.type
_entity.pdbx_description
1 polymer ?
#
loop_
_entity_poly.entity_id
_entity_poly.type
_entity_poly.pdbx_seq_one_letter_code
_entity_poly.pdbx_strand_id
1 'polypeptide(L)'
;MKQYVVFEMDKQNFGIDIQSVQIIERIKSIMRVPKSPVAIRGVMNLRGEIIPVIDIRRLFQMTEIPSTDATRIMILRMEDTMVGCIVDKVKEVLNIDSSQIEGTATMQGKIDSSYIVGVGKVDNGDEIVTLLNHERLVEVAFGIGD
;
A
#
# COMPACT_ATOMS: atom_id res chain seq x y z
N MET A 1 -16.75 -5.30 -11.65
CA MET A 1 -15.31 -5.57 -11.83
C MET A 1 -14.45 -4.32 -11.62
N LYS A 2 -13.45 -4.41 -10.74
CA LYS A 2 -12.41 -3.40 -10.52
C LYS A 2 -11.02 -4.02 -10.67
N GLN A 3 -10.03 -3.21 -10.99
CA GLN A 3 -8.64 -3.64 -11.17
C GLN A 3 -7.79 -3.23 -9.98
N TYR A 4 -6.99 -4.15 -9.47
CA TYR A 4 -6.12 -3.93 -8.33
C TYR A 4 -4.69 -4.26 -8.69
N VAL A 5 -3.76 -3.37 -8.35
CA VAL A 5 -2.34 -3.70 -8.30
C VAL A 5 -2.11 -4.51 -7.04
N VAL A 6 -1.71 -5.77 -7.21
CA VAL A 6 -1.42 -6.68 -6.12
C VAL A 6 0.06 -6.62 -5.77
N PHE A 7 0.34 -6.40 -4.49
CA PHE A 7 1.68 -6.39 -3.94
C PHE A 7 1.74 -7.29 -2.70
N GLU A 8 2.94 -7.75 -2.39
CA GLU A 8 3.18 -8.58 -1.21
C GLU A 8 3.83 -7.76 -0.11
N MET A 9 3.38 -7.99 1.12
CA MET A 9 4.09 -7.63 2.34
C MET A 9 4.16 -8.87 3.22
N ASP A 10 5.37 -9.30 3.59
CA ASP A 10 5.56 -10.45 4.47
C ASP A 10 4.80 -11.73 4.04
N LYS A 11 4.84 -12.05 2.74
CA LYS A 11 4.14 -13.19 2.11
C LYS A 11 2.61 -13.09 2.12
N GLN A 12 2.04 -11.94 2.49
CA GLN A 12 0.61 -11.66 2.40
C GLN A 12 0.33 -10.73 1.22
N ASN A 13 -0.74 -10.99 0.48
CA ASN A 13 -1.14 -10.18 -0.66
C ASN A 13 -2.06 -9.03 -0.22
N PHE A 14 -1.73 -7.85 -0.72
CA PHE A 14 -2.52 -6.63 -0.58
C PHE A 14 -2.85 -6.07 -1.96
N GLY A 15 -3.98 -5.39 -2.08
CA GLY A 15 -4.45 -4.80 -3.32
C GLY A 15 -4.81 -3.33 -3.14
N ILE A 16 -4.35 -2.49 -4.05
CA ILE A 16 -4.77 -1.09 -4.17
C ILE A 16 -5.39 -0.88 -5.54
N ASP A 17 -6.47 -0.08 -5.61
CA ASP A 17 -7.16 0.24 -6.87
C ASP A 17 -6.15 0.81 -7.88
N ILE A 18 -6.10 0.21 -9.06
CA ILE A 18 -5.15 0.57 -10.11
C ILE A 18 -5.25 2.04 -10.49
N GLN A 19 -6.43 2.65 -10.37
CA GLN A 19 -6.67 4.05 -10.73
C GLN A 19 -5.84 5.02 -9.88
N SER A 20 -5.49 4.62 -8.65
CA SER A 20 -4.63 5.42 -7.77
C SER A 20 -3.14 5.25 -8.07
N VAL A 21 -2.72 4.16 -8.72
CA VAL A 21 -1.31 3.84 -8.94
C VAL A 21 -0.80 4.51 -10.21
N GLN A 22 0.18 5.42 -10.07
CA GLN A 22 0.73 6.19 -11.20
C GLN A 22 2.01 5.55 -11.75
N ILE A 23 2.93 5.15 -10.87
CA ILE A 23 4.26 4.67 -11.24
C ILE A 23 4.65 3.56 -10.25
N ILE A 24 5.32 2.52 -10.75
CA ILE A 24 5.97 1.51 -9.93
C ILE A 24 7.44 1.45 -10.34
N GLU A 25 8.34 1.79 -9.43
CA GLU A 25 9.77 1.84 -9.72
C GLU A 25 10.63 1.24 -8.60
N ARG A 26 11.92 1.02 -8.88
CA ARG A 26 12.90 0.59 -7.87
C ARG A 26 13.21 1.75 -6.92
N ILE A 27 13.53 1.43 -5.66
CA ILE A 27 14.04 2.42 -4.71
C ILE A 27 15.38 2.96 -5.24
N LYS A 28 15.49 4.28 -5.37
CA LYS A 28 16.74 4.97 -5.74
C LYS A 28 17.37 5.63 -4.53
N SER A 29 16.81 6.75 -4.09
CA SER A 29 17.29 7.53 -2.96
C SER A 29 16.12 8.13 -2.19
N ILE A 30 16.13 7.95 -0.88
CA ILE A 30 15.15 8.56 0.04
C ILE A 30 15.91 9.39 1.07
N MET A 31 15.60 10.67 1.13
CA MET A 31 16.13 11.58 2.13
C MET A 31 15.28 11.49 3.39
N ARG A 32 15.91 11.15 4.53
CA ARG A 32 15.18 11.06 5.80
C ARG A 32 14.70 12.44 6.23
N VAL A 33 13.47 12.50 6.74
CA VAL A 33 12.90 13.70 7.35
C VAL A 33 13.00 13.58 8.87
N PRO A 34 13.65 14.53 9.57
CA PRO A 34 13.71 14.51 11.03
C PRO A 34 12.31 14.67 11.65
N LYS A 35 12.05 13.98 12.77
CA LYS A 35 10.80 14.05 13.55
C LYS A 35 9.52 13.68 12.75
N SER A 36 9.64 12.95 11.65
CA SER A 36 8.48 12.43 10.93
C SER A 36 7.84 11.25 11.70
N PRO A 37 6.55 10.96 11.44
CA PRO A 37 5.93 9.72 11.92
C PRO A 37 6.75 8.48 11.53
N VAL A 38 6.66 7.42 12.33
CA VAL A 38 7.46 6.19 12.14
C VAL A 38 7.22 5.56 10.77
N ALA A 39 5.98 5.59 10.29
CA ALA A 39 5.59 5.09 8.97
C ALA A 39 6.26 5.87 7.81
N ILE A 40 6.67 7.12 8.03
CA ILE A 40 7.32 7.93 7.00
C ILE A 40 8.81 7.60 6.92
N ARG A 41 9.23 7.02 5.80
CA ARG A 41 10.64 6.70 5.54
C ARG A 41 11.48 7.95 5.24
N GLY A 42 10.83 8.97 4.67
CA GLY A 42 11.43 10.23 4.25
C GLY A 42 10.72 10.82 3.03
N VAL A 43 11.48 11.51 2.19
CA VAL A 43 11.03 12.08 0.92
C VAL A 43 11.93 11.64 -0.24
N MET A 44 11.41 11.62 -1.46
CA MET A 44 12.19 11.43 -2.68
C MET A 44 11.86 12.50 -3.72
N ASN A 45 12.78 12.72 -4.66
CA ASN A 45 12.55 13.58 -5.81
C ASN A 45 12.09 12.72 -6.99
N LEU A 46 10.86 12.96 -7.45
CA LEU A 46 10.29 12.36 -8.65
C LEU A 46 10.10 13.45 -9.71
N ARG A 47 11.00 13.48 -10.70
CA ARG A 47 10.96 14.43 -11.84
C ARG A 47 10.85 15.91 -11.42
N GLY A 48 11.50 16.29 -10.32
CA GLY A 48 11.48 17.65 -9.78
C GLY A 48 10.50 17.85 -8.64
N GLU A 49 9.56 16.92 -8.43
CA GLU A 49 8.59 16.99 -7.35
C GLU A 49 9.07 16.24 -6.11
N ILE A 50 8.98 16.88 -4.94
CA ILE A 50 9.32 16.25 -3.67
C ILE A 50 8.09 15.52 -3.15
N ILE A 51 8.17 14.19 -3.14
CA ILE A 51 7.10 13.33 -2.68
C ILE A 51 7.48 12.64 -1.36
N PRO A 52 6.56 12.58 -0.37
CA PRO A 52 6.77 11.79 0.82
C PRO A 52 6.73 10.30 0.49
N VAL A 53 7.49 9.52 1.26
CA VAL A 53 7.59 8.06 1.10
C VAL A 53 7.23 7.37 2.40
N ILE A 54 6.18 6.56 2.36
CA ILE A 54 5.71 5.68 3.41
C ILE A 54 6.42 4.31 3.27
N ASP A 55 6.87 3.76 4.40
CA ASP A 55 7.28 2.36 4.50
C ASP A 55 6.10 1.53 5.01
N ILE A 56 5.55 0.66 4.15
CA ILE A 56 4.36 -0.13 4.49
C ILE A 56 4.67 -1.14 5.59
N ARG A 57 5.91 -1.67 5.68
CA ARG A 57 6.28 -2.55 6.81
C ARG A 57 6.17 -1.81 8.13
N ARG A 58 6.62 -0.55 8.18
CA ARG A 58 6.52 0.28 9.39
C ARG A 58 5.08 0.63 9.74
N LEU A 59 4.28 0.96 8.73
CA LEU A 59 2.86 1.26 8.91
C LEU A 59 2.10 0.05 9.48
N PHE A 60 2.38 -1.14 8.95
CA PHE A 60 1.76 -2.40 9.40
C PHE A 60 2.46 -3.03 10.61
N GLN A 61 3.43 -2.34 11.21
CA GLN A 61 4.20 -2.82 12.36
C GLN A 61 4.86 -4.20 12.13
N MET A 62 5.26 -4.47 10.89
CA MET A 62 5.98 -5.66 10.48
C MET A 62 7.47 -5.53 10.79
N THR A 63 8.17 -6.68 10.82
CA THR A 63 9.63 -6.71 11.00
C THR A 63 10.32 -5.95 9.87
N GLU A 64 11.21 -5.00 10.18
CA GLU A 64 11.99 -4.32 9.13
C GLU A 64 12.99 -5.30 8.49
N ILE A 65 13.04 -5.33 7.15
CA ILE A 65 14.01 -6.12 6.39
C ILE A 65 14.77 -5.21 5.41
N PRO A 66 16.01 -5.55 5.03
CA PRO A 66 16.70 -4.85 3.96
C PRO A 66 15.92 -4.93 2.65
N SER A 67 15.92 -3.83 1.90
CA SER A 67 15.36 -3.84 0.54
C SER A 67 16.10 -4.84 -0.34
N THR A 68 15.35 -5.50 -1.22
CA THR A 68 15.86 -6.48 -2.18
C THR A 68 15.66 -5.97 -3.61
N ASP A 69 16.13 -6.74 -4.61
CA ASP A 69 15.84 -6.48 -6.02
C ASP A 69 14.35 -6.54 -6.37
N ALA A 70 13.52 -7.15 -5.53
CA ALA A 70 12.08 -7.21 -5.69
C ALA A 70 11.37 -5.98 -5.12
N THR A 71 12.00 -5.26 -4.17
CA THR A 71 11.40 -4.11 -3.48
C THR A 71 11.11 -2.97 -4.45
N ARG A 72 9.92 -2.39 -4.34
CA ARG A 72 9.44 -1.30 -5.20
C ARG A 72 8.91 -0.14 -4.37
N ILE A 73 8.88 1.03 -4.99
CA ILE A 73 8.07 2.17 -4.56
C ILE A 73 6.89 2.25 -5.53
N MET A 74 5.68 2.18 -4.99
CA MET A 74 4.44 2.48 -5.70
C MET A 74 4.07 3.94 -5.46
N ILE A 75 3.97 4.74 -6.52
CA ILE A 75 3.54 6.13 -6.45
C ILE A 75 2.02 6.17 -6.56
N LEU A 76 1.36 6.58 -5.49
CA LEU A 76 -0.09 6.72 -5.42
C LEU A 76 -0.46 8.19 -5.59
N ARG A 77 -1.48 8.46 -6.41
CA ARG A 77 -2.11 9.77 -6.57
C ARG A 77 -3.29 9.88 -5.62
N MET A 78 -3.21 10.84 -4.71
CA MET A 78 -4.35 11.38 -3.97
C MET A 78 -4.94 12.56 -4.77
N GLU A 79 -6.01 13.21 -4.30
CA GLU A 79 -6.63 14.35 -4.99
C GLU A 79 -5.61 15.40 -5.45
N ASP A 80 -4.84 15.97 -4.51
CA ASP A 80 -3.91 17.08 -4.78
C ASP A 80 -2.43 16.74 -4.59
N THR A 81 -2.09 15.50 -4.26
CA THR A 81 -0.71 15.12 -3.93
C THR A 81 -0.36 13.71 -4.37
N MET A 82 0.94 13.41 -4.41
CA MET A 82 1.46 12.07 -4.66
C MET A 82 2.24 11.58 -3.45
N VAL A 83 2.12 10.29 -3.18
CA VAL A 83 2.81 9.62 -2.08
C VAL A 83 3.46 8.35 -2.59
N GLY A 84 4.72 8.11 -2.24
CA GLY A 84 5.39 6.85 -2.50
C GLY A 84 5.13 5.84 -1.37
N CYS A 85 4.85 4.59 -1.72
CA CYS A 85 4.70 3.49 -0.78
C CYS A 85 5.72 2.41 -1.08
N ILE A 86 6.62 2.12 -0.13
CA ILE A 86 7.59 1.03 -0.25
C ILE A 86 6.87 -0.29 0.05
N VAL A 87 6.98 -1.24 -0.88
CA VAL A 87 6.41 -2.59 -0.78
C VAL A 87 7.47 -3.66 -1.04
N ASP A 88 7.31 -4.86 -0.47
CA ASP A 88 8.32 -5.92 -0.62
C ASP A 88 8.49 -6.37 -2.07
N LYS A 89 7.36 -6.52 -2.78
CA LYS A 89 7.32 -6.74 -4.24
C LYS A 89 5.93 -6.44 -4.79
N VAL A 90 5.87 -6.05 -6.05
CA VAL A 90 4.61 -6.01 -6.83
C VAL A 90 4.50 -7.32 -7.60
N LYS A 91 3.34 -7.98 -7.54
CA LYS A 91 3.08 -9.27 -8.20
C LYS A 91 2.49 -9.05 -9.59
N GLU A 92 1.23 -8.63 -9.64
CA GLU A 92 0.43 -8.59 -10.86
C GLU A 92 -0.75 -7.62 -10.72
N VAL A 93 -1.53 -7.50 -11.79
CA VAL A 93 -2.81 -6.77 -11.77
C VAL A 93 -3.94 -7.79 -11.84
N LEU A 94 -4.81 -7.79 -10.84
CA LEU A 94 -5.98 -8.67 -10.80
C LEU A 94 -7.26 -7.89 -11.09
N ASN A 95 -8.15 -8.51 -11.85
CA ASN A 95 -9.54 -8.09 -11.96
C ASN A 95 -10.35 -8.81 -10.89
N ILE A 96 -10.95 -8.06 -9.96
CA ILE A 96 -11.75 -8.62 -8.88
C ILE A 96 -13.18 -8.11 -9.04
N ASP A 97 -14.13 -9.03 -9.17
CA ASP A 97 -15.53 -8.65 -9.20
C ASP A 97 -16.04 -8.29 -7.80
N SER A 98 -17.01 -7.38 -7.71
CA SER A 98 -17.64 -7.01 -6.44
C SER A 98 -18.25 -8.21 -5.72
N SER A 99 -18.72 -9.23 -6.44
CA SER A 99 -19.22 -10.49 -5.87
C SER A 99 -18.14 -11.35 -5.20
N GLN A 100 -16.87 -11.11 -5.53
CA GLN A 100 -15.71 -11.78 -4.95
C GLN A 100 -15.11 -11.02 -3.76
N ILE A 101 -15.66 -9.85 -3.41
CA ILE A 101 -15.18 -9.01 -2.31
C ILE A 101 -16.06 -9.26 -1.09
N GLU A 102 -15.46 -9.83 -0.05
CA GLU A 102 -16.07 -9.91 1.27
C GLU A 102 -15.79 -8.63 2.05
N GLY A 103 -16.85 -7.97 2.52
CA GLY A 103 -16.74 -6.72 3.28
C GLY A 103 -16.10 -6.90 4.66
N THR A 104 -15.59 -5.82 5.24
CA THR A 104 -14.85 -5.84 6.51
C THR A 104 -15.68 -6.23 7.73
N ALA A 105 -17.02 -6.22 7.65
CA ALA A 105 -17.92 -6.58 8.74
C ALA A 105 -17.75 -8.03 9.24
N THR A 106 -17.22 -8.93 8.40
CA THR A 106 -16.93 -10.32 8.77
C THR A 106 -15.52 -10.52 9.32
N MET A 107 -14.65 -9.50 9.26
CA MET A 107 -13.28 -9.57 9.76
C MET A 107 -13.22 -9.28 11.27
N GLN A 108 -13.45 -10.31 12.08
CA GLN A 108 -13.26 -10.23 13.54
C GLN A 108 -11.80 -10.47 13.91
N GLY A 109 -11.07 -9.40 14.25
CA GLY A 109 -9.82 -9.47 15.01
C GLY A 109 -8.61 -8.68 14.47
N LYS A 110 -7.98 -7.92 15.37
CA LYS A 110 -6.58 -7.42 15.40
C LYS A 110 -5.98 -6.65 14.22
N ILE A 111 -6.67 -6.50 13.09
CA ILE A 111 -6.20 -5.63 12.02
C ILE A 111 -6.84 -4.26 12.22
N ASP A 112 -6.02 -3.21 12.24
CA ASP A 112 -6.51 -1.83 12.20
C ASP A 112 -7.32 -1.67 10.91
N SER A 113 -8.65 -1.73 11.05
CA SER A 113 -9.58 -1.86 9.94
C SER A 113 -9.83 -0.54 9.23
N SER A 114 -9.23 0.56 9.70
CA SER A 114 -9.46 1.92 9.24
C SER A 114 -9.17 2.12 7.75
N TYR A 115 -8.21 1.37 7.19
CA TYR A 115 -7.83 1.44 5.78
C TYR A 115 -8.12 0.17 4.98
N ILE A 116 -8.91 -0.77 5.50
CA ILE A 116 -9.31 -1.98 4.75
C ILE A 116 -10.69 -1.80 4.16
N VAL A 117 -10.80 -2.07 2.86
CA VAL A 117 -12.07 -2.06 2.12
C VAL A 117 -12.76 -3.42 2.20
N GLY A 118 -11.98 -4.50 2.17
CA GLY A 118 -12.48 -5.86 2.21
C GLY A 118 -11.41 -6.87 1.81
N VAL A 119 -11.85 -8.08 1.51
CA VAL A 119 -11.00 -9.20 1.10
C VAL A 119 -11.50 -9.74 -0.23
N GLY A 120 -10.65 -9.67 -1.25
CA GLY A 120 -10.91 -10.31 -2.55
C GLY A 120 -10.50 -11.77 -2.51
N LYS A 121 -11.41 -12.66 -2.92
CA LYS A 121 -11.14 -14.09 -3.13
C LYS A 121 -11.07 -14.38 -4.63
N VAL A 122 -9.87 -14.57 -5.14
CA VAL A 122 -9.57 -14.87 -6.56
C VAL A 122 -9.22 -16.35 -6.72
N ASP A 123 -9.19 -16.84 -7.96
CA ASP A 123 -8.89 -18.24 -8.28
C ASP A 123 -9.73 -19.24 -7.46
N ASN A 124 -11.05 -19.07 -7.47
CA ASN A 124 -12.00 -19.87 -6.69
C ASN A 124 -11.75 -19.89 -5.16
N GLY A 125 -10.98 -18.92 -4.64
CA GLY A 125 -10.69 -18.75 -3.22
C GLY A 125 -9.29 -19.20 -2.80
N ASP A 126 -8.47 -19.73 -3.71
CA ASP A 126 -7.10 -20.16 -3.41
C ASP A 126 -6.15 -18.99 -3.16
N GLU A 127 -6.42 -17.83 -3.77
CA GLU A 127 -5.68 -16.60 -3.50
C GLU A 127 -6.57 -15.54 -2.83
N ILE A 128 -6.08 -15.05 -1.69
CA ILE A 128 -6.72 -14.05 -0.85
C ILE A 128 -5.94 -12.75 -0.97
N VAL A 129 -6.64 -11.65 -1.25
CA VAL A 129 -6.04 -10.31 -1.38
C VAL A 129 -6.76 -9.34 -0.45
N THR A 130 -6.05 -8.76 0.51
CA THR A 130 -6.60 -7.70 1.37
C THR A 130 -6.64 -6.38 0.58
N LEU A 131 -7.84 -5.85 0.36
CA LEU A 131 -8.05 -4.65 -0.44
C LEU A 131 -7.98 -3.41 0.45
N LEU A 132 -7.10 -2.47 0.10
CA LEU A 132 -6.79 -1.29 0.89
C LEU A 132 -7.44 -0.04 0.30
N ASN A 133 -7.92 0.83 1.18
CA ASN A 133 -8.27 2.20 0.85
C ASN A 133 -6.98 3.02 0.92
N HIS A 134 -6.49 3.47 -0.24
CA HIS A 134 -5.23 4.19 -0.34
C HIS A 134 -5.25 5.57 0.36
N GLU A 135 -6.40 6.27 0.35
CA GLU A 135 -6.55 7.57 1.02
C GLU A 135 -6.43 7.38 2.53
N ARG A 136 -7.19 6.46 3.10
CA ARG A 136 -7.14 6.12 4.53
C ARG A 136 -5.77 5.60 4.96
N LEU A 137 -5.15 4.76 4.13
CA LEU A 137 -3.79 4.24 4.37
C LEU A 137 -2.79 5.39 4.51
N VAL A 138 -2.89 6.38 3.62
CA VAL A 138 -2.04 7.58 3.63
C VAL A 138 -2.35 8.45 4.84
N GLU A 139 -3.62 8.73 5.12
CA GLU A 139 -4.06 9.50 6.31
C GLU A 139 -3.46 8.93 7.60
N VAL A 140 -3.63 7.62 7.83
CA VAL A 140 -3.09 6.93 9.01
C VAL A 140 -1.55 7.00 9.05
N ALA A 141 -0.87 6.86 7.92
CA ALA A 141 0.59 6.98 7.86
C ALA A 141 1.11 8.37 8.27
N PHE A 142 0.33 9.42 8.01
CA PHE A 142 0.63 10.79 8.42
C PHE A 142 0.09 11.15 9.81
N GLY A 143 -0.68 10.27 10.45
CA GLY A 143 -1.37 10.56 11.71
C GLY A 143 -2.46 11.61 11.55
N ILE A 144 -3.12 11.63 10.39
CA ILE A 144 -4.24 12.52 10.08
C ILE A 144 -5.53 11.75 10.37
N GLY A 145 -6.40 12.31 11.22
CA GLY A 145 -7.76 11.80 11.42
C GLY A 145 -7.99 10.86 12.62
N ASP A 146 -7.12 10.90 13.64
CA ASP A 146 -7.40 10.33 14.98
C ASP A 146 -8.41 11.17 15.79
#